data_AF-A0A661VRN4-F1
#
_entry.id   AF-A0A661VRN4-F1
#
_cell.length_a   1.000
_cell.length_b   1.000
_cell.length_c   1.000
_cell.angle_alpha   90.00
_cell.angle_beta   90.00
_cell.angle_gamma   90.00
#
_symmetry.space_group_name_H-M   'P 1'
#
loop_
_entity.id
_entity.type
_entity.pdbx_description
1 polymer ?
#
loop_
_entity_poly.entity_id
_entity_poly.type
_entity_poly.pdbx_seq_one_letter_code
_entity_poly.pdbx_strand_id
1 'polypeptide(L)'
;MFAGGASTTSPLFRIIDLMRGTLILDEADFAASDAEVDIIKILNCGYMAGFPVLRTVKDGEKFEVVALEVFGPKVIATRRRYADKALESRMLTHEMRGGQPRPDIPIVLPREFHAQALASRNRLLRYRLTHWQPEVEVDLSGLDRSIEPRLNQVTLALLTVVRDEDLREDIRAFIREYNRQLVVDRSMTLEAQVLEALVCLHEEAQERDRAAEPLISLKDLAERVTQNLAAEAREDEELPRVTAKKTGYILREKLRLRTEKRSGRFHVVWDEGRIAALKVRYGLEVDAGT
;
A
#
# COMPACT_ATOMS: atom_id res chain seq x y z
N MET A 1 0.80 -20.52 10.42
CA MET A 1 -0.54 -20.98 10.81
C MET A 1 -1.46 -20.67 9.65
N PHE A 2 -2.27 -21.62 9.20
CA PHE A 2 -3.22 -21.40 8.09
C PHE A 2 -4.60 -21.07 8.65
N ALA A 3 -5.18 -19.99 8.18
CA ALA A 3 -6.59 -19.69 8.38
C ALA A 3 -7.24 -19.49 7.00
N GLY A 4 -8.16 -20.39 6.65
CA GLY A 4 -9.01 -20.21 5.47
C GLY A 4 -10.17 -19.26 5.77
N GLY A 5 -10.74 -18.65 4.73
CA GLY A 5 -11.79 -17.63 4.82
C GLY A 5 -13.09 -18.03 5.55
N ALA A 6 -13.27 -19.31 5.90
CA ALA A 6 -14.44 -19.84 6.61
C ALA A 6 -14.29 -19.88 8.16
N SER A 7 -13.14 -19.48 8.71
CA SER A 7 -12.93 -19.48 10.17
C SER A 7 -13.58 -18.25 10.82
N THR A 8 -14.31 -18.42 11.93
CA THR A 8 -14.75 -17.27 12.73
C THR A 8 -13.53 -16.48 13.21
N THR A 9 -13.64 -15.15 13.27
CA THR A 9 -12.48 -14.28 13.54
C THR A 9 -11.99 -14.36 14.98
N SER A 10 -12.87 -14.69 15.93
CA SER A 10 -12.56 -14.75 17.36
C SER A 10 -11.43 -15.74 17.71
N PRO A 11 -11.46 -17.01 17.23
CA PRO A 11 -10.32 -17.92 17.35
C PRO A 11 -9.01 -17.36 16.79
N LEU A 12 -9.05 -16.60 15.67
CA LEU A 12 -7.81 -16.09 15.06
C LEU A 12 -7.02 -15.20 16.00
N PHE A 13 -7.67 -14.26 16.69
CA PHE A 13 -6.99 -13.41 17.68
C PHE A 13 -6.27 -14.23 18.75
N ARG A 14 -6.93 -15.26 19.28
CA ARG A 14 -6.38 -16.12 20.33
C ARG A 14 -5.22 -16.97 19.84
N ILE A 15 -5.31 -17.54 18.64
CA ILE A 15 -4.25 -18.41 18.12
C ILE A 15 -3.04 -17.56 17.73
N ILE A 16 -3.23 -16.34 17.20
CA ILE A 16 -2.12 -15.41 16.94
C ILE A 16 -1.44 -15.01 18.25
N ASP A 17 -2.20 -14.63 19.28
CA ASP A 17 -1.67 -14.24 20.60
C ASP A 17 -0.88 -15.39 21.27
N LEU A 18 -1.42 -16.62 21.17
CA LEU A 18 -0.79 -17.83 21.71
C LEU A 18 0.49 -18.21 20.96
N MET A 19 0.44 -18.24 19.63
CA MET A 19 1.52 -18.80 18.80
C MET A 19 2.60 -17.77 18.45
N ARG A 20 2.23 -16.49 18.33
CA ARG A 20 3.10 -15.35 17.95
C ARG A 20 4.02 -15.67 16.76
N GLY A 21 3.46 -16.38 15.77
CA GLY A 21 4.17 -16.84 14.58
C GLY A 21 3.61 -16.21 13.30
N THR A 22 4.08 -16.70 12.15
CA THR A 22 3.57 -16.25 10.85
C THR A 22 2.12 -16.68 10.64
N LEU A 23 1.25 -15.71 10.38
CA LEU A 23 -0.13 -15.92 9.97
C LEU A 23 -0.19 -16.04 8.44
N ILE A 24 -0.85 -17.09 7.95
CA ILE A 24 -1.11 -17.30 6.52
C ILE A 24 -2.62 -17.24 6.34
N LEU A 25 -3.07 -16.25 5.58
CA LEU A 25 -4.46 -16.07 5.19
C LEU A 25 -4.58 -16.44 3.72
N ASP A 26 -5.36 -17.47 3.44
CA ASP A 26 -5.67 -17.89 2.08
C ASP A 26 -7.12 -17.55 1.74
N GLU A 27 -7.38 -17.19 0.49
CA GLU A 27 -8.67 -16.66 0.01
C GLU A 27 -9.19 -15.51 0.88
N ALA A 28 -8.32 -14.55 1.19
CA ALA A 28 -8.61 -13.42 2.07
C ALA A 28 -9.45 -12.30 1.40
N ASP A 29 -10.29 -12.67 0.43
CA ASP A 29 -11.26 -11.79 -0.24
C ASP A 29 -12.55 -11.71 0.59
N PHE A 30 -12.45 -11.07 1.76
CA PHE A 30 -13.62 -10.86 2.61
C PHE A 30 -14.47 -9.75 1.99
N ALA A 31 -15.57 -10.10 1.34
CA ALA A 31 -16.51 -9.11 0.84
C ALA A 31 -17.54 -8.77 1.92
N ALA A 32 -17.48 -7.54 2.46
CA ALA A 32 -18.55 -6.88 3.21
C ALA A 32 -19.14 -7.73 4.36
N SER A 33 -18.27 -8.37 5.14
CA SER A 33 -18.67 -9.17 6.31
C SER A 33 -18.04 -8.63 7.59
N ASP A 34 -18.65 -8.91 8.75
CA ASP A 34 -18.05 -8.60 10.05
C ASP A 34 -16.64 -9.21 10.21
N ALA A 35 -16.38 -10.31 9.50
CA ALA A 35 -15.07 -10.93 9.45
C ALA A 35 -14.01 -10.05 8.76
N GLU A 36 -14.38 -9.28 7.73
CA GLU A 36 -13.48 -8.35 7.04
C GLU A 36 -12.95 -7.28 8.00
N VAL A 37 -13.85 -6.67 8.79
CA VAL A 37 -13.51 -5.61 9.74
C VAL A 37 -12.51 -6.12 10.78
N ASP A 38 -12.74 -7.32 11.30
CA ASP A 38 -11.89 -7.93 12.30
C ASP A 38 -10.52 -8.33 11.74
N ILE A 39 -10.46 -8.81 10.50
CA ILE A 39 -9.19 -9.13 9.84
C ILE A 39 -8.42 -7.85 9.54
N ILE A 40 -9.07 -6.79 9.04
CA ILE A 40 -8.45 -5.48 8.85
C ILE A 40 -7.85 -4.97 10.18
N LYS A 41 -8.51 -5.18 11.33
CA LYS A 41 -7.93 -4.87 12.65
C LYS A 41 -6.68 -5.70 12.95
N ILE A 42 -6.69 -7.01 12.70
CA ILE A 42 -5.51 -7.88 12.85
C ILE A 42 -4.35 -7.35 12.00
N LEU A 43 -4.62 -6.96 10.75
CA LEU A 43 -3.58 -6.48 9.84
C LEU A 43 -3.06 -5.09 10.25
N ASN A 44 -3.95 -4.15 10.58
CA ASN A 44 -3.59 -2.78 10.96
C ASN A 44 -2.94 -2.66 12.34
N CYS A 45 -3.29 -3.52 13.30
CA CYS A 45 -2.64 -3.54 14.61
C CYS A 45 -1.39 -4.42 14.58
N GLY A 46 -1.42 -5.51 13.80
CA GLY A 46 -0.39 -6.54 13.81
C GLY A 46 0.85 -6.27 12.95
N TYR A 47 0.96 -5.11 12.30
CA TYR A 47 2.18 -4.73 11.57
C TYR A 47 3.28 -4.17 12.49
N MET A 48 2.93 -3.72 13.70
CA MET A 48 3.86 -3.15 14.68
C MET A 48 3.64 -3.78 16.05
N ALA A 49 4.71 -4.02 16.80
CA ALA A 49 4.63 -4.55 18.16
C ALA A 49 4.02 -3.51 19.13
N GLY A 50 3.34 -3.98 20.18
CA GLY A 50 2.79 -3.13 21.24
C GLY A 50 1.40 -2.55 20.97
N PHE A 51 0.72 -3.00 19.89
CA PHE A 51 -0.64 -2.60 19.56
C PHE A 51 -1.59 -3.80 19.63
N PRO A 52 -1.97 -4.27 20.84
CA PRO A 52 -2.90 -5.38 20.98
C PRO A 52 -4.32 -4.98 20.57
N VAL A 53 -5.13 -5.97 20.22
CA VAL A 53 -6.56 -5.78 19.95
C VAL A 53 -7.35 -6.13 21.21
N LEU A 54 -8.14 -5.18 21.71
CA LEU A 54 -9.00 -5.38 22.86
C LEU A 54 -10.28 -6.13 22.46
N ARG A 55 -10.62 -7.17 23.21
CA ARG A 55 -11.86 -7.94 23.05
C ARG A 55 -12.52 -8.15 24.40
N THR A 56 -13.84 -8.04 24.42
CA THR A 56 -14.64 -8.41 25.59
C THR A 56 -14.92 -9.91 25.55
N VAL A 57 -14.60 -10.59 26.64
CA VAL A 57 -14.88 -12.01 26.85
C VAL A 57 -15.87 -12.12 28.00
N LYS A 58 -16.88 -12.97 27.82
CA LYS A 58 -17.82 -13.29 28.89
C LYS A 58 -17.21 -14.40 29.76
N ASP A 59 -17.06 -14.13 31.05
CA ASP A 59 -16.66 -15.10 32.07
C ASP A 59 -17.77 -15.21 33.12
N GLY A 60 -18.56 -16.28 33.04
CA GLY A 60 -19.81 -16.41 33.82
C GLY A 60 -20.79 -15.27 33.53
N GLU A 61 -21.12 -14.47 34.55
CA GLU A 61 -21.99 -13.28 34.43
C GLU A 61 -21.20 -11.97 34.22
N LYS A 62 -19.87 -12.02 34.27
CA LYS A 62 -19.01 -10.84 34.14
C LYS A 62 -18.48 -10.71 32.71
N PHE A 63 -18.20 -9.47 32.32
CA PHE A 63 -17.54 -9.15 31.07
C PHE A 63 -16.14 -8.63 31.38
N GLU A 64 -15.12 -9.31 30.88
CA GLU A 64 -13.72 -8.94 31.04
C GLU A 64 -13.14 -8.45 29.71
N VAL A 65 -12.28 -7.44 29.77
CA VAL A 65 -11.55 -6.95 28.60
C VAL A 65 -10.20 -7.64 28.54
N VAL A 66 -9.95 -8.34 27.45
CA VAL A 66 -8.68 -9.02 27.19
C VAL A 66 -7.95 -8.31 26.05
N ALA A 67 -6.67 -8.04 26.25
CA ALA A 67 -5.77 -7.53 25.22
C ALA A 67 -5.09 -8.72 24.52
N LEU A 68 -5.31 -8.86 23.21
CA LEU A 68 -4.74 -9.96 22.41
C LEU A 68 -3.66 -9.43 21.48
N GLU A 69 -2.44 -9.96 21.60
CA GLU A 69 -1.34 -9.58 20.70
C GLU A 69 -1.58 -10.15 19.30
N VAL A 70 -1.50 -9.27 18.30
CA VAL A 70 -1.67 -9.65 16.89
C VAL A 70 -0.44 -9.36 16.04
N PHE A 71 0.66 -8.94 16.67
CA PHE A 71 1.91 -8.66 16.00
C PHE A 71 2.54 -9.93 15.40
N GLY A 72 3.06 -9.80 14.18
CA GLY A 72 3.85 -10.83 13.54
C GLY A 72 3.74 -10.84 12.01
N PRO A 73 4.63 -11.55 11.31
CA PRO A 73 4.61 -11.64 9.85
C PRO A 73 3.29 -12.21 9.35
N LYS A 74 2.78 -11.65 8.25
CA LYS A 74 1.51 -12.05 7.63
C LYS A 74 1.73 -12.30 6.14
N VAL A 75 1.32 -13.48 5.69
CA VAL A 75 1.26 -13.83 4.26
C VAL A 75 -0.20 -13.91 3.90
N ILE A 76 -0.61 -13.15 2.89
CA ILE A 76 -2.01 -12.97 2.54
C ILE A 76 -2.14 -13.25 1.04
N ALA A 77 -3.05 -14.14 0.68
CA ALA A 77 -3.46 -14.38 -0.69
C ALA A 77 -4.87 -13.79 -0.90
N THR A 78 -4.99 -12.84 -1.82
CA THR A 78 -6.26 -12.23 -2.24
C THR A 78 -6.35 -12.21 -3.76
N ARG A 79 -7.57 -12.17 -4.29
CA ARG A 79 -7.83 -11.96 -5.73
C ARG A 79 -7.70 -10.50 -6.13
N ARG A 80 -7.93 -9.57 -5.20
CA ARG A 80 -7.84 -8.13 -5.43
C ARG A 80 -7.12 -7.43 -4.28
N ARG A 81 -6.59 -6.25 -4.56
CA ARG A 81 -6.08 -5.34 -3.53
C ARG A 81 -7.20 -4.85 -2.61
N TYR A 82 -6.85 -4.56 -1.37
CA TYR A 82 -7.76 -3.92 -0.43
C TYR A 82 -8.09 -2.50 -0.88
N ALA A 83 -9.33 -2.07 -0.64
CA ALA A 83 -9.76 -0.70 -0.96
C ALA A 83 -9.05 0.36 -0.10
N ASP A 84 -8.63 -0.01 1.12
CA ASP A 84 -7.88 0.87 2.00
C ASP A 84 -6.40 0.96 1.56
N LYS A 85 -6.07 2.07 0.89
CA LYS A 85 -4.70 2.39 0.46
C LYS A 85 -3.72 2.46 1.65
N ALA A 86 -4.16 2.83 2.85
CA ALA A 86 -3.28 2.87 4.01
C ALA A 86 -2.90 1.46 4.46
N LEU A 87 -3.85 0.52 4.44
CA LEU A 87 -3.57 -0.89 4.70
C LEU A 87 -2.61 -1.46 3.65
N GLU A 88 -2.90 -1.28 2.36
CA GLU A 88 -2.03 -1.71 1.25
C GLU A 88 -0.61 -1.16 1.35
N SER A 89 -0.44 0.09 1.80
CA SER A 89 0.90 0.69 1.94
C SER A 89 1.81 -0.04 2.92
N ARG A 90 1.25 -0.87 3.81
CA ARG A 90 1.97 -1.67 4.81
C ARG A 90 2.31 -3.08 4.30
N MET A 91 2.00 -3.38 3.05
CA MET A 91 2.16 -4.69 2.43
C MET A 91 3.22 -4.64 1.33
N LEU A 92 3.95 -5.75 1.18
CA LEU A 92 4.75 -6.01 -0.02
C LEU A 92 3.90 -6.88 -0.95
N THR A 93 3.06 -6.22 -1.76
CA THR A 93 2.12 -6.88 -2.67
C THR A 93 2.83 -7.32 -3.94
N HIS A 94 2.81 -8.62 -4.22
CA HIS A 94 3.28 -9.19 -5.49
C HIS A 94 2.09 -9.69 -6.29
N GLU A 95 1.85 -9.11 -7.46
CA GLU A 95 0.77 -9.54 -8.35
C GLU A 95 1.23 -10.75 -9.18
N MET A 96 0.61 -11.90 -8.93
CA MET A 96 0.89 -13.11 -9.68
C MET A 96 0.36 -12.94 -11.12
N ARG A 97 1.26 -13.06 -12.10
CA ARG A 97 0.87 -13.01 -13.52
C ARG A 97 0.01 -14.22 -13.87
N GLY A 98 -1.08 -13.99 -14.61
CA GLY A 98 -1.88 -15.06 -15.18
C GLY A 98 -1.04 -15.87 -16.18
N GLY A 99 -1.09 -17.20 -16.08
CA GLY A 99 -0.36 -18.10 -16.95
C GLY A 99 -0.54 -19.55 -16.55
N GLN A 100 -0.21 -20.47 -17.45
CA GLN A 100 -0.11 -21.87 -17.07
C GLN A 100 1.05 -22.05 -16.09
N PRO A 101 0.89 -22.87 -15.04
CA PRO A 101 2.01 -23.28 -14.21
C PRO A 101 3.15 -23.80 -15.08
N ARG A 102 4.39 -23.64 -14.61
CA ARG A 102 5.53 -24.19 -15.33
C ARG A 102 5.32 -25.70 -15.56
N PRO A 103 5.67 -26.24 -16.74
CA PRO A 103 5.41 -27.64 -17.07
C PRO A 103 6.06 -28.65 -16.11
N ASP A 104 7.12 -28.25 -15.40
CA ASP A 104 7.84 -29.07 -14.45
C ASP A 104 7.23 -29.09 -13.04
N ILE A 105 6.20 -28.26 -12.78
CA ILE A 105 5.48 -28.26 -11.51
C ILE A 105 4.31 -29.24 -11.62
N PRO A 106 4.34 -30.36 -10.87
CA PRO A 106 3.25 -31.33 -10.92
C PRO A 106 1.98 -30.73 -10.30
N ILE A 107 0.83 -31.01 -10.94
CA ILE A 107 -0.49 -30.58 -10.43
C ILE A 107 -0.75 -31.15 -9.04
N VAL A 108 -0.38 -32.41 -8.83
CA VAL A 108 -0.43 -33.05 -7.52
C VAL A 108 0.99 -33.14 -6.98
N LEU A 109 1.23 -32.48 -5.85
CA LEU A 109 2.55 -32.45 -5.23
C LEU A 109 2.92 -33.84 -4.70
N PRO A 110 4.08 -34.39 -5.09
CA PRO A 110 4.47 -35.76 -4.73
C PRO A 110 4.97 -35.84 -3.28
N ARG A 111 5.15 -37.05 -2.75
CA ARG A 111 5.63 -37.27 -1.37
C ARG A 111 7.00 -36.66 -1.14
N GLU A 112 7.87 -36.69 -2.15
CA GLU A 112 9.22 -36.15 -2.13
C GLU A 112 9.20 -34.64 -1.87
N PHE A 113 8.24 -33.91 -2.44
CA PHE A 113 8.06 -32.47 -2.18
C PHE A 113 7.79 -32.22 -0.70
N HIS A 114 6.86 -32.97 -0.09
CA HIS A 114 6.54 -32.81 1.32
C HIS A 114 7.70 -33.19 2.25
N ALA A 115 8.48 -34.21 1.88
CA ALA A 115 9.68 -34.61 2.62
C ALA A 115 10.75 -33.50 2.58
N GLN A 116 10.99 -32.92 1.40
CA GLN A 116 11.91 -31.79 1.24
C GLN A 116 11.44 -30.55 2.00
N ALA A 117 10.14 -30.22 1.92
CA ALA A 117 9.55 -29.11 2.66
C ALA A 117 9.68 -29.29 4.18
N LEU A 118 9.52 -30.51 4.70
CA LEU A 118 9.76 -30.82 6.11
C LEU A 118 11.24 -30.63 6.47
N ALA A 119 12.16 -31.14 5.65
CA ALA A 119 13.60 -30.98 5.88
C ALA A 119 14.01 -29.50 5.92
N SER A 120 13.49 -28.67 5.02
CA SER A 120 13.73 -27.22 5.02
C SER A 120 13.17 -26.55 6.27
N ARG A 121 11.94 -26.87 6.69
CA ARG A 121 11.35 -26.35 7.93
C ARG A 121 12.17 -26.73 9.17
N ASN A 122 12.68 -27.95 9.24
CA ASN A 122 13.54 -28.38 10.35
C ASN A 122 14.86 -27.60 10.40
N ARG A 123 15.45 -27.30 9.23
CA ARG A 123 16.64 -26.43 9.14
C ARG A 123 16.35 -25.01 9.60
N LEU A 124 15.24 -24.42 9.14
CA LEU A 124 14.81 -23.08 9.56
C LEU A 124 14.49 -23.02 11.06
N LEU A 125 13.87 -24.07 11.62
CA LEU A 125 13.62 -24.16 13.06
C LEU A 125 14.93 -24.25 13.84
N ARG A 126 15.88 -25.09 13.41
CA ARG A 126 17.21 -25.16 14.02
C ARG A 126 17.91 -23.80 13.96
N TYR A 127 17.89 -23.14 12.81
CA TYR A 127 18.44 -21.79 12.65
C TYR A 127 17.84 -20.82 13.66
N ARG A 128 16.50 -20.76 13.75
CA ARG A 128 15.79 -19.96 14.74
C ARG A 128 16.26 -20.26 16.16
N LEU A 129 16.29 -21.52 16.57
CA LEU A 129 16.67 -21.90 17.95
C LEU A 129 18.14 -21.60 18.27
N THR A 130 19.03 -21.63 17.27
CA THR A 130 20.47 -21.39 17.45
C THR A 130 20.86 -19.92 17.37
N HIS A 131 20.06 -19.10 16.67
CA HIS A 131 20.34 -17.69 16.43
C HIS A 131 19.26 -16.76 17.02
N TRP A 132 18.38 -17.29 17.88
CA TRP A 132 17.34 -16.49 18.51
C TRP A 132 17.96 -15.40 19.37
N GLN A 133 17.43 -14.19 19.24
CA GLN A 133 17.81 -13.04 20.03
C GLN A 133 16.56 -12.47 20.67
N PRO A 134 16.58 -12.14 21.98
CA PRO A 134 15.43 -11.55 22.66
C PRO A 134 15.10 -10.18 22.11
N GLU A 135 16.12 -9.41 21.73
CA GLU A 135 16.00 -8.07 21.19
C GLU A 135 16.94 -7.94 19.98
N VAL A 136 16.43 -7.31 18.92
CA VAL A 136 17.21 -6.95 17.74
C VAL A 136 17.15 -5.44 17.65
N GLU A 137 18.29 -4.78 17.81
CA GLU A 137 18.39 -3.34 17.61
C GLU A 137 18.18 -3.02 16.14
N VAL A 138 17.23 -2.13 15.86
CA VAL A 138 16.91 -1.72 14.49
C VAL A 138 17.98 -0.76 13.98
N ASP A 139 18.68 -1.16 12.93
CA ASP A 139 19.70 -0.32 12.31
C ASP A 139 19.06 0.72 11.39
N LEU A 140 18.93 1.95 11.89
CA LEU A 140 18.36 3.06 11.15
C LEU A 140 19.26 3.57 10.00
N SER A 141 20.52 3.15 9.93
CA SER A 141 21.41 3.51 8.81
C SER A 141 20.94 2.89 7.49
N GLY A 142 20.11 1.84 7.55
CA GLY A 142 19.48 1.21 6.40
C GLY A 142 18.44 2.05 5.68
N LEU A 143 17.95 3.15 6.28
CA LEU A 143 16.88 3.98 5.72
C LEU A 143 17.28 4.64 4.40
N ASP A 144 16.47 4.43 3.35
CA ASP A 144 16.64 5.08 2.06
C ASP A 144 15.64 6.23 1.91
N ARG A 145 16.13 7.47 1.88
CA ARG A 145 15.25 8.65 1.79
C ARG A 145 14.61 8.83 0.42
N SER A 146 15.07 8.12 -0.61
CA SER A 146 14.52 8.21 -1.96
C SER A 146 13.27 7.33 -2.16
N ILE A 147 12.92 6.50 -1.17
CA ILE A 147 11.72 5.65 -1.23
C ILE A 147 10.69 6.10 -0.20
N GLU A 148 9.48 5.58 -0.35
CA GLU A 148 8.40 5.94 0.54
C GLU A 148 8.65 5.59 2.01
N PRO A 149 8.27 6.49 2.96
CA PRO A 149 8.48 6.25 4.38
C PRO A 149 7.88 4.95 4.89
N ARG A 150 6.73 4.54 4.33
CA ARG A 150 6.08 3.29 4.75
C ARG A 150 6.81 2.05 4.22
N LEU A 151 7.29 2.10 2.98
CA LEU A 151 8.08 1.02 2.41
C LEU A 151 9.40 0.84 3.17
N ASN A 152 10.07 1.93 3.53
CA ASN A 152 11.21 1.92 4.47
C ASN A 152 10.84 1.19 5.76
N GLN A 153 9.76 1.60 6.42
CA GLN A 153 9.34 1.01 7.70
C GLN A 153 9.11 -0.50 7.60
N VAL A 154 8.49 -0.98 6.52
CA VAL A 154 8.19 -2.41 6.32
C VAL A 154 9.47 -3.21 6.04
N THR A 155 10.43 -2.62 5.33
CA THR A 155 11.62 -3.33 4.83
C THR A 155 12.83 -3.24 5.77
N LEU A 156 12.83 -2.27 6.68
CA LEU A 156 13.92 -2.05 7.64
C LEU A 156 14.22 -3.27 8.51
N ALA A 157 13.18 -4.02 8.89
CA ALA A 157 13.35 -5.25 9.65
C ALA A 157 14.14 -6.33 8.87
N LEU A 158 13.95 -6.40 7.54
CA LEU A 158 14.71 -7.32 6.69
C LEU A 158 16.18 -6.90 6.62
N LEU A 159 16.44 -5.61 6.37
CA LEU A 159 17.80 -5.06 6.28
C LEU A 159 18.56 -5.18 7.60
N THR A 160 17.87 -5.06 8.74
CA THR A 160 18.45 -5.21 10.08
C THR A 160 18.91 -6.66 10.34
N VAL A 161 18.12 -7.65 9.91
CA VAL A 161 18.40 -9.07 10.20
C VAL A 161 19.44 -9.66 9.25
N VAL A 162 19.48 -9.20 8.00
CA VAL A 162 20.48 -9.65 7.03
C VAL A 162 21.85 -9.09 7.39
N ARG A 163 22.86 -9.95 7.46
CA ARG A 163 24.26 -9.58 7.73
C ARG A 163 25.16 -9.60 6.50
N ASP A 164 24.72 -10.28 5.46
CA ASP A 164 25.42 -10.37 4.18
C ASP A 164 25.18 -9.09 3.38
N GLU A 165 26.24 -8.39 3.02
CA GLU A 165 26.15 -7.09 2.37
C GLU A 165 25.68 -7.22 0.92
N ASP A 166 26.04 -8.30 0.22
CA ASP A 166 25.59 -8.54 -1.15
C ASP A 166 24.06 -8.74 -1.16
N LEU A 167 23.54 -9.52 -0.20
CA LEU A 167 22.09 -9.72 -0.05
C LEU A 167 21.36 -8.44 0.40
N ARG A 168 22.01 -7.57 1.19
CA ARG A 168 21.43 -6.27 1.53
C ARG A 168 21.28 -5.39 0.30
N GLU A 169 22.29 -5.34 -0.56
CA GLU A 169 22.23 -4.58 -1.81
C GLU A 169 21.17 -5.15 -2.77
N ASP A 170 21.03 -6.47 -2.88
CA ASP A 170 19.95 -7.11 -3.63
C ASP A 170 18.56 -6.69 -3.10
N ILE A 171 18.39 -6.67 -1.77
CA ILE A 171 17.15 -6.22 -1.14
C ILE A 171 16.90 -4.73 -1.42
N ARG A 172 17.91 -3.87 -1.30
CA ARG A 172 17.78 -2.43 -1.64
C ARG A 172 17.39 -2.23 -3.09
N ALA A 173 18.03 -2.94 -4.02
CA ALA A 173 17.72 -2.86 -5.44
C ALA A 173 16.27 -3.28 -5.72
N PHE A 174 15.82 -4.39 -5.13
CA PHE A 174 14.44 -4.83 -5.21
C PHE A 174 13.46 -3.78 -4.67
N ILE A 175 13.74 -3.20 -3.50
CA ILE A 175 12.88 -2.19 -2.87
C ILE A 175 12.78 -0.92 -3.73
N ARG A 176 13.88 -0.48 -4.33
CA ARG A 176 13.90 0.69 -5.22
C ARG A 176 13.09 0.46 -6.50
N GLU A 177 13.21 -0.73 -7.10
CA GLU A 177 12.37 -1.13 -8.24
C GLU A 177 10.89 -1.18 -7.84
N TYR A 178 10.59 -1.77 -6.68
CA TYR A 178 9.23 -1.83 -6.14
C TYR A 178 8.65 -0.43 -5.92
N ASN A 179 9.44 0.50 -5.36
CA ASN A 179 9.04 1.90 -5.19
C ASN A 179 8.76 2.58 -6.53
N ARG A 180 9.61 2.36 -7.55
CA ARG A 180 9.37 2.90 -8.90
C ARG A 180 8.04 2.41 -9.47
N GLN A 181 7.73 1.12 -9.33
CA GLN A 181 6.43 0.60 -9.76
C GLN A 181 5.26 1.26 -9.01
N LEU A 182 5.38 1.45 -7.69
CA LEU A 182 4.35 2.13 -6.90
C LEU A 182 4.12 3.58 -7.34
N VAL A 183 5.19 4.29 -7.73
CA VAL A 183 5.10 5.67 -8.24
C VAL A 183 4.43 5.69 -9.61
N VAL A 184 4.78 4.77 -10.51
CA VAL A 184 4.14 4.63 -11.83
C VAL A 184 2.66 4.30 -11.70
N ASP A 185 2.29 3.33 -10.85
CA ASP A 185 0.89 2.98 -10.63
C ASP A 185 0.08 4.18 -10.11
N ARG A 186 0.72 5.09 -9.35
CA ARG A 186 0.07 6.33 -8.88
C ARG A 186 -0.01 7.39 -9.95
N SER A 187 1.00 7.56 -10.79
CA SER A 187 0.96 8.55 -11.87
C SER A 187 -0.16 8.24 -12.87
N MET A 188 -0.55 6.96 -12.98
CA MET A 188 -1.69 6.52 -13.79
C MET A 188 -3.07 6.77 -13.14
N THR A 189 -3.11 7.25 -11.88
CA THR A 189 -4.39 7.50 -11.20
C THR A 189 -5.06 8.77 -11.71
N LEU A 190 -6.39 8.80 -11.66
CA LEU A 190 -7.15 10.02 -11.99
C LEU A 190 -6.76 11.20 -11.07
N GLU A 191 -6.35 10.93 -9.84
CA GLU A 191 -5.79 11.95 -8.95
C GLU A 191 -4.51 12.59 -9.48
N ALA A 192 -3.60 11.80 -10.06
CA ALA A 192 -2.39 12.31 -10.71
C ALA A 192 -2.73 13.11 -11.97
N GLN A 193 -3.63 12.61 -12.81
CA GLN A 193 -4.10 13.31 -14.02
C GLN A 193 -4.72 14.68 -13.70
N VAL A 194 -5.49 14.77 -12.61
CA VAL A 194 -6.03 16.06 -12.12
C VAL A 194 -4.92 17.00 -11.64
N LEU A 195 -3.90 16.47 -10.96
CA LEU A 195 -2.76 17.26 -10.49
C LEU A 195 -1.89 17.75 -11.64
N GLU A 196 -1.57 16.90 -12.60
CA GLU A 196 -0.81 17.23 -13.80
C GLU A 196 -1.51 18.33 -14.60
N ALA A 197 -2.81 18.16 -14.89
CA ALA A 197 -3.60 19.18 -15.56
C ALA A 197 -3.62 20.52 -14.79
N LEU A 198 -3.65 20.48 -13.45
CA LEU A 198 -3.60 21.67 -12.62
C LEU A 198 -2.25 22.39 -12.73
N VAL A 199 -1.16 21.64 -12.69
CA VAL A 199 0.21 22.16 -12.82
C VAL A 199 0.40 22.76 -14.22
N CYS A 200 0.05 22.05 -15.29
CA CYS A 200 0.17 22.57 -16.65
C CYS A 200 -0.63 23.85 -16.86
N LEU A 201 -1.88 23.90 -16.38
CA LEU A 201 -2.70 25.12 -16.48
C LEU A 201 -2.13 26.29 -15.68
N HIS A 202 -1.45 26.02 -14.56
CA HIS A 202 -0.79 27.05 -13.77
C HIS A 202 0.45 27.59 -14.49
N GLU A 203 1.29 26.70 -15.03
CA GLU A 203 2.50 27.06 -15.77
C GLU A 203 2.16 27.82 -17.06
N GLU A 204 1.18 27.35 -17.84
CA GLU A 204 0.67 28.06 -19.03
C GLU A 204 0.14 29.46 -18.71
N ALA A 205 -0.49 29.64 -17.54
CA ALA A 205 -0.99 30.94 -17.10
C ALA A 205 0.13 31.88 -16.65
N GLN A 206 1.12 31.36 -15.90
CA GLN A 206 2.32 32.09 -15.49
C GLN A 206 3.18 32.53 -16.69
N GLU A 207 3.25 31.71 -17.74
CA GLU A 207 3.94 32.07 -18.99
C GLU A 207 3.27 33.24 -19.71
N ARG A 208 1.94 33.32 -19.65
CA ARG A 208 1.17 34.42 -20.26
C ARG A 208 1.25 35.71 -19.46
N ASP A 209 1.20 35.61 -18.13
CA ASP A 209 1.29 36.76 -17.24
C ASP A 209 1.88 36.37 -15.88
N ARG A 210 3.19 36.62 -15.71
CA ARG A 210 3.94 36.31 -14.48
C ARG A 210 3.50 37.11 -13.25
N ALA A 211 2.79 38.23 -13.45
CA ALA A 211 2.37 39.09 -12.35
C ALA A 211 1.00 38.71 -11.78
N ALA A 212 0.21 37.93 -12.53
CA ALA A 212 -1.13 37.52 -12.13
C ALA A 212 -1.12 36.14 -11.47
N GLU A 213 -1.89 36.00 -10.38
CA GLU A 213 -2.17 34.69 -9.79
C GLU A 213 -3.12 33.88 -10.71
N PRO A 214 -2.72 32.69 -11.21
CA PRO A 214 -3.55 31.91 -12.11
C PRO A 214 -4.88 31.49 -11.49
N LEU A 215 -5.98 31.94 -12.10
CA LEU A 215 -7.34 31.57 -11.69
C LEU A 215 -7.84 30.34 -12.44
N ILE A 216 -7.47 29.16 -11.98
CA ILE A 216 -7.85 27.89 -12.61
C ILE A 216 -9.22 27.46 -12.12
N SER A 217 -10.24 27.50 -12.99
CA SER A 217 -11.60 27.05 -12.62
C SER A 217 -11.72 25.53 -12.66
N LEU A 218 -12.63 24.97 -11.85
CA LEU A 218 -12.91 23.52 -11.86
C LEU A 218 -13.44 23.03 -13.21
N LYS A 219 -14.03 23.92 -14.00
CA LYS A 219 -14.53 23.60 -15.34
C LYS A 219 -13.35 23.43 -16.30
N ASP A 220 -12.45 24.42 -16.35
CA ASP A 220 -11.29 24.39 -17.24
C ASP A 220 -10.37 23.21 -16.89
N LEU A 221 -10.22 22.93 -15.59
CA LEU A 221 -9.46 21.77 -15.13
C LEU A 221 -10.10 20.45 -15.55
N ALA A 222 -11.42 20.30 -15.44
CA ALA A 222 -12.11 19.09 -15.88
C ALA A 222 -12.04 18.89 -17.41
N GLU A 223 -12.08 19.98 -18.17
CA GLU A 223 -11.90 19.97 -19.62
C GLU A 223 -10.48 19.52 -19.97
N ARG A 224 -9.44 20.07 -19.33
CA ARG A 224 -8.05 19.65 -19.55
C ARG A 224 -7.84 18.17 -19.21
N VAL A 225 -8.33 17.70 -18.07
CA VAL A 225 -8.22 16.28 -17.70
C VAL A 225 -8.91 15.38 -18.73
N THR A 226 -10.09 15.78 -19.21
CA THR A 226 -10.80 15.02 -20.25
C THR A 226 -10.02 14.99 -21.56
N GLN A 227 -9.36 16.09 -21.93
CA GLN A 227 -8.50 16.16 -23.12
C GLN A 227 -7.27 15.25 -23.00
N ASN A 228 -6.59 15.26 -21.85
CA ASN A 228 -5.42 14.40 -21.60
C ASN A 228 -5.82 12.91 -21.72
N LEU A 229 -6.89 12.50 -21.05
CA LEU A 229 -7.38 11.11 -21.12
C LEU A 229 -7.85 10.72 -22.52
N ALA A 230 -8.46 11.65 -23.27
CA ALA A 230 -8.87 11.41 -24.65
C ALA A 230 -7.67 11.23 -25.59
N ALA A 231 -6.55 11.90 -25.34
CA ALA A 231 -5.32 11.75 -26.11
C ALA A 231 -4.63 10.39 -25.87
N GLU A 232 -4.85 9.78 -24.71
CA GLU A 232 -4.31 8.47 -24.33
C GLU A 232 -5.24 7.29 -24.68
N ALA A 233 -6.51 7.56 -24.98
CA ALA A 233 -7.51 6.54 -25.28
C ALA A 233 -7.29 5.86 -26.64
N ARG A 234 -7.61 4.57 -26.73
CA ARG A 234 -7.62 3.84 -28.02
C ARG A 234 -8.84 4.24 -28.85
N GLU A 235 -8.78 4.09 -30.18
CA GLU A 235 -9.85 4.51 -31.11
C GLU A 235 -11.23 3.90 -30.80
N ASP A 236 -11.27 2.71 -30.21
CA ASP A 236 -12.50 1.98 -29.86
C ASP A 236 -12.98 2.19 -28.40
N GLU A 237 -12.32 3.05 -27.63
CA GLU A 237 -12.57 3.23 -26.21
C GLU A 237 -13.51 4.41 -25.95
N GLU A 238 -14.52 4.21 -25.09
CA GLU A 238 -15.47 5.28 -24.77
C GLU A 238 -14.75 6.43 -24.05
N LEU A 239 -14.82 7.63 -24.62
CA LEU A 239 -14.08 8.80 -24.13
C LEU A 239 -14.41 9.09 -22.66
N PRO A 240 -13.44 8.98 -21.73
CA PRO A 240 -13.68 9.15 -20.31
C PRO A 240 -13.92 10.64 -20.00
N ARG A 241 -15.19 11.04 -19.90
CA ARG A 241 -15.54 12.42 -19.56
C ARG A 241 -15.45 12.67 -18.06
N VAL A 242 -14.55 13.56 -17.65
CA VAL A 242 -14.40 13.99 -16.26
C VAL A 242 -15.22 15.26 -16.04
N THR A 243 -16.06 15.27 -15.00
CA THR A 243 -16.92 16.42 -14.68
C THR A 243 -16.26 17.33 -13.64
N ALA A 244 -16.58 18.63 -13.69
CA ALA A 244 -16.14 19.58 -12.66
C ALA A 244 -16.52 19.15 -11.23
N LYS A 245 -17.64 18.44 -11.07
CA LYS A 245 -18.06 17.86 -9.78
C LYS A 245 -17.07 16.77 -9.31
N LYS A 246 -16.67 15.87 -10.21
CA LYS A 246 -15.70 14.80 -9.92
C LYS A 246 -14.31 15.39 -9.64
N THR A 247 -13.86 16.35 -10.45
CA THR A 247 -12.59 17.08 -10.24
C THR A 247 -12.60 17.80 -8.89
N GLY A 248 -13.67 18.51 -8.55
CA GLY A 248 -13.82 19.17 -7.25
C GLY A 248 -13.80 18.21 -6.05
N TYR A 249 -14.38 17.02 -6.20
CA TYR A 249 -14.27 15.96 -5.20
C TYR A 249 -12.82 15.47 -5.05
N ILE A 250 -12.12 15.21 -6.15
CA ILE A 250 -10.72 14.76 -6.13
C ILE A 250 -9.82 15.80 -5.45
N LEU A 251 -9.93 17.07 -5.85
CA LEU A 251 -9.14 18.15 -5.26
C LEU A 251 -9.33 18.23 -3.74
N ARG A 252 -10.58 18.24 -3.27
CA ARG A 252 -10.88 18.43 -1.83
C ARG A 252 -10.67 17.18 -0.99
N GLU A 253 -11.09 16.02 -1.48
CA GLU A 253 -11.08 14.79 -0.67
C GLU A 253 -9.82 13.95 -0.83
N LYS A 254 -9.19 13.98 -2.02
CA LYS A 254 -8.02 13.14 -2.30
C LYS A 254 -6.72 13.93 -2.26
N LEU A 255 -6.68 15.09 -2.91
CA LEU A 255 -5.49 15.95 -2.97
C LEU A 255 -5.39 16.90 -1.75
N ARG A 256 -6.51 17.16 -1.07
CA ARG A 256 -6.63 18.10 0.06
C ARG A 256 -6.26 19.54 -0.33
N LEU A 257 -6.61 19.94 -1.55
CA LEU A 257 -6.46 21.31 -2.05
C LEU A 257 -7.73 22.11 -1.79
N ARG A 258 -7.57 23.41 -1.49
CA ARG A 258 -8.69 24.32 -1.24
C ARG A 258 -9.28 24.79 -2.56
N THR A 259 -10.60 25.02 -2.54
CA THR A 259 -11.32 25.62 -3.65
C THR A 259 -12.16 26.77 -3.14
N GLU A 260 -12.16 27.90 -3.82
CA GLU A 260 -12.95 29.09 -3.48
C GLU A 260 -13.93 29.46 -4.58
N LYS A 261 -15.04 30.13 -4.23
CA LYS A 261 -16.00 30.62 -5.21
C LYS A 261 -15.68 32.07 -5.56
N ARG A 262 -15.34 32.35 -6.82
CA ARG A 262 -15.13 33.70 -7.36
C ARG A 262 -15.97 33.88 -8.62
N SER A 263 -16.64 35.02 -8.75
CA SER A 263 -17.44 35.38 -9.95
C SER A 263 -18.41 34.28 -10.43
N GLY A 264 -19.04 33.56 -9.49
CA GLY A 264 -20.00 32.49 -9.79
C GLY A 264 -19.40 31.12 -10.13
N ARG A 265 -18.07 30.99 -10.26
CA ARG A 265 -17.35 29.73 -10.52
C ARG A 265 -16.46 29.34 -9.33
N PHE A 266 -16.13 28.05 -9.25
CA PHE A 266 -15.17 27.56 -8.26
C PHE A 266 -13.77 27.49 -8.87
N HIS A 267 -12.78 27.99 -8.16
CA HIS A 267 -11.37 28.03 -8.54
C HIS A 267 -10.53 27.29 -7.51
N VAL A 268 -9.40 26.72 -7.96
CA VAL A 268 -8.41 26.11 -7.08
C VAL A 268 -7.56 27.22 -6.46
N VAL A 269 -7.34 27.14 -5.14
CA VAL A 269 -6.39 28.02 -4.45
C VAL A 269 -5.01 27.37 -4.53
N TRP A 270 -4.04 28.08 -5.08
CA TRP A 270 -2.68 27.57 -5.23
C TRP A 270 -1.97 27.53 -3.88
N ASP A 271 -1.33 26.40 -3.57
CA ASP A 271 -0.55 26.18 -2.35
C ASP A 271 0.76 25.50 -2.76
N GLU A 272 1.81 26.31 -2.91
CA GLU A 272 3.10 25.88 -3.45
C GLU A 272 3.67 24.67 -2.69
N GLY A 273 3.67 24.72 -1.36
CA GLY A 273 4.21 23.64 -0.53
C GLY A 273 3.40 22.35 -0.67
N ARG A 274 2.06 22.47 -0.77
CA ARG A 274 1.21 21.30 -0.99
C ARG A 274 1.38 20.73 -2.39
N ILE A 275 1.46 21.58 -3.41
CA ILE A 275 1.65 21.16 -4.80
C ILE A 275 2.99 20.45 -4.98
N ALA A 276 4.10 21.01 -4.46
CA ALA A 276 5.42 20.36 -4.49
C ALA A 276 5.39 18.97 -3.84
N ALA A 277 4.80 18.84 -2.65
CA ALA A 277 4.66 17.55 -1.99
C ALA A 277 3.79 16.55 -2.78
N LEU A 278 2.77 17.03 -3.50
CA LEU A 278 1.93 16.21 -4.36
C LEU A 278 2.66 15.80 -5.65
N LYS A 279 3.49 16.67 -6.25
CA LYS A 279 4.31 16.37 -7.42
C LYS A 279 5.25 15.19 -7.15
N VAL A 280 5.99 15.22 -6.03
CA VAL A 280 6.84 14.11 -5.59
C VAL A 280 6.01 12.83 -5.38
N ARG A 281 4.87 12.94 -4.68
CA ARG A 281 4.03 11.78 -4.34
C ARG A 281 3.47 11.04 -5.55
N TYR A 282 3.13 11.77 -6.62
CA TYR A 282 2.55 11.22 -7.84
C TYR A 282 3.59 11.06 -8.98
N GLY A 283 4.87 11.34 -8.71
CA GLY A 283 5.95 11.15 -9.69
C GLY A 283 5.95 12.17 -10.84
N LEU A 284 5.38 13.36 -10.63
CA LEU A 284 5.41 14.45 -11.62
C LEU A 284 6.72 15.24 -11.60
N GLU A 285 7.52 15.09 -10.53
CA GLU A 285 8.91 15.50 -10.50
C GLU A 285 9.75 14.23 -10.58
N VAL A 286 10.48 14.07 -11.69
CA VAL A 286 11.62 13.14 -11.72
C VAL A 286 12.67 13.80 -10.85
N ASP A 287 13.10 13.13 -9.79
CA ASP A 287 14.28 13.55 -9.04
C ASP A 287 15.41 13.82 -10.06
N ALA A 288 15.73 15.10 -10.26
CA ALA A 288 17.02 15.52 -10.75
C ALA A 288 18.01 15.27 -9.60
N GLY A 289 18.27 13.99 -9.34
CA GLY A 289 19.24 13.55 -8.35
C GLY A 289 20.65 13.82 -8.86
N THR A 290 21.17 14.99 -8.50
CA THR A 290 22.59 15.25 -8.21
C THR A 290 23.16 14.26 -7.21
#